data_AF-A0A949DK82-F1
#
_entry.id   AF-A0A949DK82-F1
#
_cell.length_a   1.000
_cell.length_b   1.000
_cell.length_c   1.000
_cell.angle_alpha   90.00
_cell.angle_beta   90.00
_cell.angle_gamma   90.00
#
_symmetry.space_group_name_H-M   'P 1'
#
loop_
_entity.id
_entity.type
_entity.pdbx_description
1 polymer ?
#
loop_
_entity_poly.entity_id
_entity_poly.type
_entity_poly.pdbx_seq_one_letter_code
_entity_poly.pdbx_strand_id
1 'polypeptide(L)'
;FQRLKGKIENITTISSYALGNLIRGGPLFRFGLGDGNLRFVLAQWFFAFLCAQVAINLGMMLPLSLYYFKHVPYAGPYANFIAIPLITTIIPLGIMAGVLGMVIPWLGQYLALLINAGNWLLVKLFLWLSYAATNIFRYPFEKTPTVYQLTSYFSLVLVYVYFDDLHQKLTCPGLKSIEKGIKEKEAQAEFSEEIEKLKEKRKGLVRGRICAWIVVGLVVLLFFIASLSAQRKPVLKVLYLSVGYGDSILIETPKGKNILIDGGYRSPTWDTGERYIAPVLVKEGIKRLDAVVLTNPSLEHMGGLISILKNFEVNQFIDSLGPGQASPDMSYDEFLTLMNEKHFLENRDEPATRQTYETYLELLRVLKERMVVHKKGTYGTIIAKERFRGRDLELYILNPMEPRIENAYSNLSANSIVMRLIYGNNTFLFTSNLGPEGEARLVASGNVLRGDILQIPAHGSLLSSTPNFLRAVNPRVAVLSYGNAKLSGRDKREAKRLEKEMQETLAKYRGEVEKYYTTDRYTESKDMAVIITSDGKRYWIESMRSRSRHERPLVLKGS
;
A
#
# COMPACT_ATOMS: atom_id res chain seq x y z
N PHE A 1 -9.20 29.61 46.54
CA PHE A 1 -10.42 29.86 45.74
C PHE A 1 -10.26 30.99 44.71
N GLN A 2 -9.81 32.20 45.07
CA GLN A 2 -9.61 33.29 44.07
C GLN A 2 -8.52 33.01 43.00
N ARG A 3 -7.43 32.29 43.33
CA ARG A 3 -6.43 31.84 42.33
C ARG A 3 -6.94 30.76 41.35
N LEU A 4 -7.98 30.02 41.70
CA LEU A 4 -8.65 29.06 40.79
C LEU A 4 -9.67 29.75 39.90
N LYS A 5 -10.34 30.80 40.39
CA LYS A 5 -11.26 31.63 39.61
C LYS A 5 -10.56 32.29 38.41
N GLY A 6 -9.35 32.83 38.59
CA GLY A 6 -8.55 33.40 37.49
C GLY A 6 -7.98 32.38 36.49
N LYS A 7 -7.88 31.09 36.84
CA LYS A 7 -7.48 30.02 35.89
C LYS A 7 -8.68 29.44 35.13
N ILE A 8 -9.86 29.38 35.76
CA ILE A 8 -11.10 28.93 35.11
C ILE A 8 -11.64 30.02 34.17
N GLU A 9 -11.54 31.30 34.54
CA GLU A 9 -11.83 32.43 33.65
C GLU A 9 -10.91 32.44 32.42
N ASN A 10 -9.65 32.00 32.52
CA ASN A 10 -8.77 31.84 31.37
C ASN A 10 -9.17 30.68 30.44
N ILE A 11 -9.80 29.62 30.93
CA ILE A 11 -10.24 28.47 30.11
C ILE A 11 -11.56 28.79 29.38
N THR A 12 -12.49 29.50 30.03
CA THR A 12 -13.67 30.07 29.35
C THR A 12 -13.29 31.22 28.42
N THR A 13 -12.21 31.95 28.71
CA THR A 13 -11.63 32.93 27.79
C THR A 13 -11.01 32.26 26.57
N ILE A 14 -10.40 31.07 26.64
CA ILE A 14 -9.88 30.37 25.45
C ILE A 14 -11.00 29.84 24.55
N SER A 15 -12.12 29.37 25.13
CA SER A 15 -13.32 29.00 24.36
C SER A 15 -13.97 30.22 23.68
N SER A 16 -14.07 31.35 24.38
CA SER A 16 -14.59 32.61 23.83
C SER A 16 -13.57 33.39 22.99
N TYR A 17 -12.26 33.13 23.09
CA TYR A 17 -11.23 33.60 22.17
C TYR A 17 -11.19 32.75 20.91
N ALA A 18 -11.45 31.44 21.00
CA ALA A 18 -11.54 30.58 19.82
C ALA A 18 -12.84 30.87 19.05
N LEU A 19 -13.99 30.94 19.74
CA LEU A 19 -15.27 31.31 19.14
C LEU A 19 -15.31 32.79 18.74
N GLY A 20 -14.72 33.66 19.55
CA GLY A 20 -14.59 35.09 19.30
C GLY A 20 -13.59 35.42 18.20
N ASN A 21 -12.53 34.63 17.96
CA ASN A 21 -11.65 34.79 16.79
C ASN A 21 -12.17 34.08 15.54
N LEU A 22 -13.07 33.10 15.69
CA LEU A 22 -13.82 32.51 14.56
C LEU A 22 -14.90 33.49 14.07
N ILE A 23 -15.47 34.29 14.97
CA ILE A 23 -16.48 35.33 14.68
C ILE A 23 -15.86 36.71 14.42
N ARG A 24 -14.70 37.03 15.01
CA ARG A 24 -13.88 38.22 14.72
C ARG A 24 -12.50 37.76 14.28
N GLY A 25 -12.32 37.57 12.98
CA GLY A 25 -11.09 37.02 12.39
C GLY A 25 -9.80 37.48 13.09
N GLY A 26 -8.89 36.52 13.29
CA GLY A 26 -7.54 36.74 13.82
C GLY A 26 -6.71 37.73 12.99
N PRO A 27 -5.43 37.97 13.31
CA PRO A 27 -4.66 39.18 12.94
C PRO A 27 -4.51 39.51 11.44
N LEU A 28 -5.00 38.65 10.54
CA LEU A 28 -5.21 38.95 9.11
C LEU A 28 -6.52 39.70 8.79
N PHE A 29 -7.41 39.90 9.77
CA PHE A 29 -8.79 40.41 9.61
C PHE A 29 -9.03 41.72 10.38
N ARG A 30 -8.04 42.60 10.27
CA ARG A 30 -7.94 44.00 10.72
C ARG A 30 -8.69 45.15 10.04
N PHE A 31 -9.63 44.96 9.09
CA PHE A 31 -10.12 46.09 8.25
C PHE A 31 -11.56 46.50 8.54
N GLY A 32 -11.76 47.83 8.56
CA GLY A 32 -12.84 48.53 9.24
C GLY A 32 -14.25 48.16 8.81
N LEU A 33 -15.16 48.25 9.80
CA LEU A 33 -16.60 48.29 9.62
C LEU A 33 -16.96 49.49 8.75
N GLY A 34 -17.26 49.23 7.48
CA GLY A 34 -17.84 50.18 6.54
C GLY A 34 -18.74 49.42 5.58
N ASP A 35 -20.03 49.72 5.65
CA ASP A 35 -21.15 49.27 4.82
C ASP A 35 -21.59 47.80 4.92
N GLY A 36 -22.78 47.62 5.53
CA GLY A 36 -23.50 46.37 5.73
C GLY A 36 -24.03 45.72 4.45
N ASN A 37 -23.13 45.44 3.52
CA ASN A 37 -23.45 44.78 2.26
C ASN A 37 -23.37 43.26 2.47
N LEU A 38 -24.52 42.58 2.56
CA LEU A 38 -24.62 41.14 2.82
C LEU A 38 -23.73 40.28 1.89
N ARG A 39 -23.56 40.72 0.63
CA ARG A 39 -22.66 40.11 -0.35
C ARG A 39 -21.20 40.08 0.10
N PHE A 40 -20.74 41.13 0.78
CA PHE A 40 -19.37 41.26 1.27
C PHE A 40 -19.13 40.36 2.49
N VAL A 41 -20.10 40.30 3.40
CA VAL A 41 -20.06 39.40 4.57
C VAL A 41 -20.05 37.93 4.14
N LEU A 42 -20.89 37.57 3.17
CA LEU A 42 -20.92 36.21 2.61
C LEU A 42 -19.61 35.85 1.89
N ALA A 43 -19.04 36.77 1.11
CA ALA A 43 -17.76 36.55 0.44
C ALA A 43 -16.61 36.35 1.43
N GLN A 44 -16.58 37.10 2.53
CA GLN A 44 -15.57 36.95 3.58
C GLN A 44 -15.71 35.64 4.34
N TRP A 45 -16.93 35.25 4.71
CA TRP A 45 -17.20 33.97 5.35
C TRP A 45 -16.78 32.80 4.45
N PHE A 46 -17.13 32.88 3.18
CA PHE A 46 -16.76 31.87 2.18
C PHE A 46 -15.24 31.76 2.02
N PHE A 47 -14.53 32.89 1.97
CA PHE A 47 -13.08 32.91 1.89
C PHE A 47 -12.41 32.34 3.14
N ALA A 48 -12.91 32.68 4.34
CA ALA A 48 -12.42 32.15 5.60
C ALA A 48 -12.65 30.63 5.69
N PHE A 49 -13.82 30.16 5.25
CA PHE A 49 -14.14 28.74 5.14
C PHE A 49 -13.15 28.02 4.22
N LEU A 50 -12.88 28.58 3.02
CA LEU A 50 -11.93 28.01 2.07
C LEU A 50 -10.51 27.90 2.66
N CYS A 51 -10.05 28.95 3.34
CA CYS A 51 -8.75 28.96 4.01
C CYS A 51 -8.66 27.91 5.13
N ALA A 52 -9.72 27.76 5.93
CA ALA A 52 -9.78 26.74 6.97
C ALA A 52 -9.73 25.32 6.37
N GLN A 53 -10.40 25.07 5.23
CA GLN A 53 -10.31 23.79 4.53
C GLN A 53 -8.88 23.49 4.07
N VAL A 54 -8.20 24.47 3.48
CA VAL A 54 -6.81 24.30 3.06
C VAL A 54 -5.90 24.01 4.26
N ALA A 55 -6.09 24.72 5.36
CA ALA A 55 -5.32 24.52 6.59
C ALA A 55 -5.54 23.13 7.22
N ILE A 56 -6.77 22.63 7.24
CA ILE A 56 -7.08 21.27 7.74
C ILE A 56 -6.43 20.22 6.86
N ASN A 57 -6.52 20.39 5.54
CA ASN A 57 -5.99 19.43 4.58
C ASN A 57 -4.46 19.36 4.60
N LEU A 58 -3.78 20.51 4.53
CA LEU A 58 -2.32 20.57 4.60
C LEU A 58 -1.82 20.27 6.00
N GLY A 59 -2.40 20.93 7.02
CA GLY A 59 -1.91 20.87 8.39
C GLY A 59 -2.10 19.51 9.05
N MET A 60 -3.30 18.91 8.96
CA MET A 60 -3.62 17.68 9.69
C MET A 60 -3.84 16.48 8.77
N MET A 61 -4.71 16.59 7.77
CA MET A 61 -5.18 15.40 7.06
C MET A 61 -4.09 14.75 6.22
N LEU A 62 -3.34 15.49 5.41
CA LEU A 62 -2.42 14.90 4.44
C LEU A 62 -1.30 14.04 5.09
N PRO A 63 -0.56 14.51 6.12
CA PRO A 63 0.52 13.71 6.70
C PRO A 63 -0.01 12.53 7.52
N LEU A 64 -1.10 12.73 8.27
CA LEU A 64 -1.72 11.69 9.08
C LEU A 64 -2.40 10.63 8.22
N SER A 65 -3.07 11.04 7.12
CA SER A 65 -3.69 10.09 6.20
C SER A 65 -2.65 9.24 5.49
N LEU A 66 -1.54 9.85 5.07
CA LEU A 66 -0.40 9.12 4.52
C LEU A 66 0.21 8.14 5.53
N TYR A 67 0.31 8.53 6.81
CA TYR A 67 0.86 7.67 7.86
C TYR A 67 -0.04 6.47 8.19
N TYR A 68 -1.33 6.71 8.43
CA TYR A 68 -2.28 5.67 8.88
C TYR A 68 -2.90 4.88 7.73
N PHE A 69 -3.30 5.58 6.67
CA PHE A 69 -4.10 4.99 5.59
C PHE A 69 -3.28 4.74 4.33
N LYS A 70 -2.06 5.27 4.20
CA LYS A 70 -1.21 5.15 2.99
C LYS A 70 -1.85 5.70 1.71
N HIS A 71 -2.83 6.58 1.86
CA HIS A 71 -3.55 7.20 0.76
C HIS A 71 -3.56 8.71 0.96
N VAL A 72 -3.53 9.42 -0.15
CA VAL A 72 -3.91 10.83 -0.20
C VAL A 72 -5.42 10.88 -0.48
N PRO A 73 -6.26 11.37 0.46
CA PRO A 73 -7.69 11.40 0.26
C PRO A 73 -8.07 12.53 -0.70
N TYR A 74 -7.86 12.36 -2.01
CA TYR A 74 -8.18 13.40 -3.01
C TYR A 74 -9.65 13.80 -2.99
N ALA A 75 -10.55 12.88 -2.66
CA ALA A 75 -11.96 13.16 -2.45
C ALA A 75 -12.25 13.98 -1.19
N GLY A 76 -11.37 13.87 -0.17
CA GLY A 76 -11.55 14.44 1.17
C GLY A 76 -11.80 15.95 1.17
N PRO A 77 -10.98 16.78 0.50
CA PRO A 77 -11.21 18.22 0.40
C PRO A 77 -12.59 18.59 -0.15
N TYR A 78 -13.04 17.91 -1.22
CA TYR A 78 -14.34 18.15 -1.85
C TYR A 78 -15.49 17.64 -0.99
N ALA A 79 -15.31 16.46 -0.40
CA ALA A 79 -16.26 15.86 0.53
C ALA A 79 -16.46 16.74 1.75
N ASN A 80 -15.40 17.30 2.34
CA ASN A 80 -15.47 18.20 3.49
C ASN A 80 -16.17 19.52 3.16
N PHE A 81 -16.00 20.03 1.94
CA PHE A 81 -16.67 21.25 1.47
C PHE A 81 -18.21 21.11 1.51
N ILE A 82 -18.71 19.90 1.23
CA ILE A 82 -20.15 19.58 1.28
C ILE A 82 -20.54 19.09 2.68
N ALA A 83 -19.74 18.23 3.30
CA ALA A 83 -20.04 17.54 4.56
C ALA A 83 -20.22 18.53 5.71
N ILE A 84 -19.25 19.41 5.87
CA ILE A 84 -19.14 20.23 7.09
C ILE A 84 -20.35 21.17 7.21
N PRO A 85 -20.71 21.99 6.20
CA PRO A 85 -21.90 22.85 6.30
C PRO A 85 -23.20 22.07 6.53
N LEU A 86 -23.32 20.92 5.86
CA LEU A 86 -24.55 20.13 5.89
C LEU A 86 -24.73 19.42 7.23
N ILE A 87 -23.67 18.79 7.77
CA ILE A 87 -23.66 18.16 9.10
C ILE A 87 -23.90 19.21 10.19
N THR A 88 -23.29 20.41 10.07
CA THR A 88 -23.52 21.50 11.03
C THR A 88 -24.96 22.00 11.05
N THR A 89 -25.75 21.71 10.01
CA THR A 89 -27.16 22.09 9.93
C THR A 89 -28.07 20.93 10.35
N ILE A 90 -27.80 19.72 9.85
CA ILE A 90 -28.65 18.53 10.07
C ILE A 90 -28.62 18.09 11.54
N ILE A 91 -27.46 18.10 12.20
CA ILE A 91 -27.36 17.64 13.60
C ILE A 91 -28.21 18.51 14.54
N PRO A 92 -28.08 19.86 14.56
CA PRO A 92 -28.92 20.68 15.41
C PRO A 92 -30.42 20.56 15.10
N LEU A 93 -30.79 20.49 13.81
CA LEU A 93 -32.18 20.28 13.41
C LEU A 93 -32.71 18.94 13.92
N GLY A 94 -31.91 17.88 13.86
CA GLY A 94 -32.27 16.56 14.38
C GLY A 94 -32.49 16.57 15.90
N ILE A 95 -31.59 17.23 16.64
CA ILE A 95 -31.74 17.42 18.09
C ILE A 95 -33.01 18.22 18.40
N MET A 96 -33.24 19.32 17.67
CA MET A 96 -34.42 20.16 17.82
C MET A 96 -35.71 19.39 17.53
N ALA A 97 -35.73 18.57 16.48
CA ALA A 97 -36.85 17.68 16.16
C ALA A 97 -37.11 16.67 17.28
N GLY A 98 -36.06 16.11 17.89
CA GLY A 98 -36.16 15.21 19.03
C GLY A 98 -36.76 15.89 20.27
N VAL A 99 -36.26 17.08 20.63
CA VAL A 99 -36.79 17.86 21.76
C VAL A 99 -38.23 18.29 21.50
N LEU A 100 -38.54 18.78 20.29
CA LEU A 100 -39.91 19.12 19.89
C LEU A 100 -40.82 17.90 19.92
N GLY A 101 -40.34 16.72 19.52
CA GLY A 101 -41.11 15.48 19.60
C GLY A 101 -41.44 15.03 21.03
N MET A 102 -40.64 15.43 22.01
CA MET A 102 -40.97 15.19 23.43
C MET A 102 -42.10 16.09 23.93
N VAL A 103 -42.23 17.30 23.38
CA VAL A 103 -43.25 18.29 23.80
C VAL A 103 -44.51 18.19 22.94
N ILE A 104 -44.34 18.03 21.63
CA ILE A 104 -45.36 17.99 20.59
C ILE A 104 -45.05 16.83 19.63
N PRO A 105 -45.52 15.60 19.94
CA PRO A 105 -45.10 14.39 19.23
C PRO A 105 -45.31 14.42 17.72
N TRP A 106 -46.47 14.89 17.24
CA TRP A 106 -46.79 14.90 15.82
C TRP A 106 -45.88 15.84 15.02
N LEU A 107 -45.54 17.01 15.58
CA LEU A 107 -44.69 18.01 14.93
C LEU A 107 -43.24 17.55 14.88
N GLY A 108 -42.74 16.97 15.98
CA GLY A 108 -41.41 16.38 16.02
C GLY A 108 -41.25 15.23 15.04
N GLN A 109 -42.27 14.38 14.89
CA GLN A 109 -42.26 13.27 13.93
C GLN A 109 -42.19 13.77 12.48
N TYR A 110 -42.95 14.81 12.14
CA TYR A 110 -42.91 15.40 10.79
C TYR A 110 -41.55 16.05 10.48
N LEU A 111 -40.98 16.79 11.43
CA LEU A 111 -39.65 17.39 11.29
C LEU A 111 -38.57 16.30 11.15
N ALA A 112 -38.65 15.24 11.95
CA ALA A 112 -37.72 14.12 11.90
C ALA A 112 -37.75 13.38 10.55
N LEU A 113 -38.93 13.20 9.95
CA LEU A 113 -39.09 12.62 8.62
C LEU A 113 -38.41 13.47 7.53
N LEU A 114 -38.63 14.79 7.57
CA LEU A 114 -37.98 15.72 6.64
C LEU A 114 -36.46 15.71 6.77
N ILE A 115 -35.95 15.74 8.00
CA ILE A 115 -34.50 15.68 8.26
C ILE A 115 -33.92 14.34 7.82
N ASN A 116 -34.63 13.23 8.06
CA ASN A 116 -34.19 11.90 7.64
C ASN A 116 -34.16 11.76 6.11
N ALA A 117 -35.13 12.33 5.40
CA ALA A 117 -35.11 12.37 3.93
C ALA A 117 -33.90 13.17 3.41
N GLY A 118 -33.61 14.33 4.03
CA GLY A 118 -32.41 15.11 3.72
C GLY A 118 -31.11 14.33 4.00
N ASN A 119 -31.05 13.60 5.12
CA ASN A 119 -29.91 12.75 5.47
C ASN A 119 -29.73 11.59 4.49
N TRP A 120 -30.81 10.96 4.03
CA TRP A 120 -30.76 9.90 3.02
C TRP A 120 -30.16 10.40 1.69
N LEU A 121 -30.61 11.57 1.23
CA LEU A 121 -30.08 12.20 0.02
C LEU A 121 -28.59 12.52 0.16
N LEU A 122 -28.20 13.05 1.32
CA LEU A 122 -26.80 13.32 1.67
C LEU A 122 -25.96 12.04 1.59
N VAL A 123 -26.37 10.95 2.25
CA VAL A 123 -25.63 9.69 2.22
C VAL A 123 -25.47 9.16 0.80
N LYS A 124 -26.52 9.23 -0.03
CA LYS A 124 -26.45 8.84 -1.44
C LYS A 124 -25.46 9.69 -2.23
N LEU A 125 -25.47 11.01 -2.04
CA LEU A 125 -24.51 11.91 -2.66
C LEU A 125 -23.06 11.59 -2.22
N PHE A 126 -22.83 11.32 -0.94
CA PHE A 126 -21.50 10.95 -0.43
C PHE A 126 -20.98 9.64 -0.99
N LEU A 127 -21.83 8.60 -1.05
CA LEU A 127 -21.47 7.32 -1.64
C LEU A 127 -21.15 7.48 -3.13
N TRP A 128 -21.96 8.27 -3.85
CA TRP A 128 -21.71 8.57 -5.26
C TRP A 128 -20.41 9.35 -5.46
N LEU A 129 -20.17 10.39 -4.66
CA LEU A 129 -18.94 11.20 -4.73
C LEU A 129 -17.71 10.34 -4.43
N SER A 130 -17.80 9.46 -3.42
CA SER A 130 -16.74 8.51 -3.08
C SER A 130 -16.45 7.55 -4.25
N TYR A 131 -17.49 6.97 -4.84
CA TYR A 131 -17.36 6.08 -6.00
C TYR A 131 -16.77 6.79 -7.21
N ALA A 132 -17.31 7.96 -7.57
CA ALA A 132 -16.82 8.79 -8.66
C ALA A 132 -15.36 9.20 -8.44
N ALA A 133 -15.00 9.65 -7.24
CA ALA A 133 -13.63 10.02 -6.92
C ALA A 133 -12.67 8.82 -6.96
N THR A 134 -13.10 7.63 -6.57
CA THR A 134 -12.27 6.41 -6.65
C THR A 134 -11.96 6.03 -8.11
N ASN A 135 -12.89 6.30 -9.02
CA ASN A 135 -12.72 6.02 -10.45
C ASN A 135 -11.92 7.12 -11.17
N ILE A 136 -12.10 8.39 -10.79
CA ILE A 136 -11.42 9.54 -11.40
C ILE A 136 -9.99 9.67 -10.87
N PHE A 137 -9.84 9.65 -9.55
CA PHE A 137 -8.58 9.66 -8.85
C PHE A 137 -8.32 8.26 -8.34
N ARG A 138 -7.66 7.42 -9.14
CA ARG A 138 -7.08 6.17 -8.63
C ARG A 138 -6.24 6.57 -7.43
N TYR A 139 -6.63 6.16 -6.23
CA TYR A 139 -5.84 6.47 -5.05
C TYR A 139 -4.48 5.81 -5.21
N PRO A 140 -3.42 6.57 -5.55
CA PRO A 140 -2.10 6.00 -5.56
C PRO A 140 -1.78 5.75 -4.10
N PHE A 141 -1.51 4.51 -3.81
CA PHE A 141 -0.95 4.17 -2.53
C PHE A 141 0.44 4.82 -2.41
N GLU A 142 0.60 5.67 -1.40
CA GLU A 142 1.79 6.48 -1.21
C GLU A 142 2.62 5.97 -0.01
N LYS A 143 3.92 6.22 -0.08
CA LYS A 143 4.88 5.80 0.95
C LYS A 143 4.54 6.46 2.29
N THR A 144 4.53 5.68 3.37
CA THR A 144 4.27 6.21 4.73
C THR A 144 5.42 7.12 5.17
N PRO A 145 5.16 8.36 5.61
CA PRO A 145 6.17 9.19 6.23
C PRO A 145 6.69 8.53 7.51
N THR A 146 8.00 8.58 7.73
CA THR A 146 8.62 8.21 9.01
C THR A 146 8.20 9.18 10.11
N VAL A 147 8.33 8.76 11.37
CA VAL A 147 8.08 9.64 12.53
C VAL A 147 8.92 10.92 12.42
N TYR A 148 10.17 10.83 11.97
CA TYR A 148 11.05 11.99 11.76
C TYR A 148 10.56 12.94 10.66
N GLN A 149 10.04 12.39 9.55
CA GLN A 149 9.44 13.19 8.48
C GLN A 149 8.18 13.88 8.97
N LEU A 150 7.36 13.18 9.76
CA LEU A 150 6.14 13.72 10.36
C LEU A 150 6.46 14.86 11.33
N THR A 151 7.41 14.65 12.26
CA THR A 151 7.82 15.68 13.22
C THR A 151 8.46 16.88 12.54
N SER A 152 9.28 16.65 11.50
CA SER A 152 9.87 17.73 10.70
C SER A 152 8.79 18.53 9.96
N TYR A 153 7.81 17.87 9.35
CA TYR A 153 6.68 18.52 8.68
C TYR A 153 5.91 19.41 9.65
N PHE A 154 5.47 18.86 10.78
CA PHE A 154 4.72 19.64 11.77
C PHE A 154 5.55 20.78 12.37
N SER A 155 6.87 20.59 12.55
CA SER A 155 7.76 21.66 13.00
C SER A 155 7.85 22.79 11.96
N LEU A 156 7.93 22.45 10.67
CA LEU A 156 7.93 23.44 9.59
C LEU A 156 6.58 24.14 9.44
N VAL A 157 5.46 23.42 9.60
CA VAL A 157 4.12 24.02 9.66
C VAL A 157 4.02 24.98 10.85
N LEU A 158 4.60 24.62 12.00
CA LEU A 158 4.62 25.49 13.18
C LEU A 158 5.47 26.74 12.93
N VAL A 159 6.66 26.59 12.35
CA VAL A 159 7.49 27.72 11.90
C VAL A 159 6.74 28.60 10.90
N TYR A 160 6.01 28.00 9.95
CA TYR A 160 5.18 28.71 9.00
C TYR A 160 4.06 29.49 9.69
N VAL A 161 3.31 28.88 10.61
CA VAL A 161 2.24 29.56 11.36
C VAL A 161 2.79 30.72 12.20
N TYR A 162 3.93 30.54 12.85
CA TYR A 162 4.59 31.58 13.64
C TYR A 162 5.48 32.51 12.82
N PHE A 163 5.58 32.30 11.51
CA PHE A 163 6.40 33.11 10.62
C PHE A 163 5.96 34.56 10.63
N ASP A 164 4.65 34.85 10.80
CA ASP A 164 4.17 36.24 10.82
C ASP A 164 4.79 37.05 11.96
N ASP A 165 4.86 36.49 13.17
CA ASP A 165 5.37 37.20 14.33
C ASP A 165 6.89 37.39 14.22
N LEU A 166 7.58 36.44 13.58
CA LEU A 166 9.02 36.50 13.33
C LEU A 166 9.38 37.47 12.18
N HIS A 167 8.66 37.39 11.06
CA HIS A 167 8.84 38.21 9.87
C HIS A 167 8.47 39.68 10.14
N GLN A 168 7.40 39.92 10.90
CA GLN A 168 7.01 41.27 11.34
C GLN A 168 8.10 41.92 12.20
N LYS A 169 8.78 41.14 13.08
CA LYS A 169 9.91 41.62 13.88
C LYS A 169 11.16 41.90 13.05
N LEU A 170 11.42 41.14 11.98
CA LEU A 170 12.70 41.17 11.25
C LEU A 170 12.74 42.10 10.03
N THR A 171 11.67 42.23 9.24
CA THR A 171 11.73 42.97 7.96
C THR A 171 10.73 44.11 7.81
N CYS A 172 9.65 44.11 8.60
CA CYS A 172 8.58 45.10 8.51
C CYS A 172 8.28 45.79 9.86
N PRO A 173 9.30 46.33 10.59
CA PRO A 173 9.07 46.96 11.89
C PRO A 173 8.12 48.18 11.80
N GLY A 174 7.98 48.78 10.62
CA GLY A 174 7.14 49.95 10.39
C GLY A 174 5.67 49.71 10.04
N LEU A 175 5.21 48.47 9.77
CA LEU A 175 3.84 48.27 9.26
C LEU A 175 2.77 48.62 10.32
N LYS A 176 2.99 48.25 11.59
CA LYS A 176 2.12 48.64 12.71
C LYS A 176 2.11 50.16 12.93
N SER A 177 3.25 50.82 12.69
CA SER A 177 3.38 52.29 12.75
C SER A 177 2.62 52.96 11.60
N ILE A 178 2.69 52.43 10.38
CA ILE A 178 1.94 52.92 9.21
C ILE A 178 0.43 52.72 9.41
N GLU A 179 -0.02 51.57 9.92
CA GLU A 179 -1.44 51.32 10.22
C GLU A 179 -1.98 52.25 11.31
N LYS A 180 -1.17 52.55 12.33
CA LYS A 180 -1.51 53.52 13.37
C LYS A 180 -1.61 54.94 12.79
N GLY A 181 -0.64 55.34 11.96
CA GLY A 181 -0.64 56.66 11.30
C GLY A 181 -1.80 56.86 10.32
N ILE A 182 -2.22 55.82 9.59
CA ILE A 182 -3.43 55.87 8.74
C ILE A 182 -4.67 56.07 9.60
N LYS A 183 -4.82 55.34 10.72
CA LYS A 183 -5.99 55.47 11.62
C LYS A 183 -6.06 56.82 12.31
N GLU A 184 -4.93 57.37 12.73
CA GLU A 184 -4.86 58.70 13.36
C GLU A 184 -5.26 59.79 12.36
N LYS A 185 -4.75 59.73 11.12
CA LYS A 185 -5.09 60.70 10.07
C LYS A 185 -6.54 60.55 9.55
N GLU A 186 -7.06 59.33 9.44
CA GLU A 186 -8.48 59.10 9.09
C GLU A 186 -9.44 59.58 10.21
N ALA A 187 -9.06 59.46 11.49
CA ALA A 187 -9.86 59.95 12.61
C ALA A 187 -9.88 61.49 12.72
N GLN A 188 -8.88 62.17 12.15
CA GLN A 188 -8.80 63.63 12.08
C GLN A 188 -9.57 64.23 10.89
N ALA A 189 -10.23 63.40 10.06
CA ALA A 189 -10.95 63.82 8.85
C ALA A 189 -10.12 64.65 7.84
N GLU A 190 -8.79 64.54 7.89
CA GLU A 190 -7.90 65.13 6.88
C GLU A 190 -7.84 64.22 5.66
N PHE A 191 -8.59 64.54 4.60
CA PHE A 191 -8.44 63.84 3.33
C PHE A 191 -7.26 64.44 2.56
N SER A 192 -6.07 63.86 2.74
CA SER A 192 -4.83 64.33 2.11
C SER A 192 -4.21 63.28 1.19
N GLU A 193 -3.54 63.74 0.14
CA GLU A 193 -2.68 62.98 -0.77
C GLU A 193 -1.66 62.08 -0.02
N GLU A 194 -1.34 62.46 1.21
CA GLU A 194 -0.51 61.73 2.17
C GLU A 194 -1.14 60.41 2.66
N ILE A 195 -2.46 60.38 2.91
CA ILE A 195 -3.17 59.14 3.25
C ILE A 195 -3.12 58.17 2.06
N GLU A 196 -3.24 58.68 0.83
CA GLU A 196 -3.16 57.86 -0.37
C GLU A 196 -1.77 57.25 -0.55
N LYS A 197 -0.70 58.04 -0.36
CA LYS A 197 0.69 57.54 -0.33
C LYS A 197 0.92 56.49 0.75
N LEU A 198 0.37 56.65 1.95
CA LEU A 198 0.47 55.67 3.03
C LEU A 198 -0.31 54.37 2.71
N LYS A 199 -1.47 54.48 2.06
CA LYS A 199 -2.27 53.33 1.58
C LYS A 199 -1.55 52.56 0.47
N GLU A 200 -0.90 53.26 -0.46
CA GLU A 200 -0.03 52.68 -1.51
C GLU A 200 1.17 51.92 -0.90
N LYS A 201 1.90 52.57 0.02
CA LYS A 201 3.04 51.95 0.73
C LYS A 201 2.62 50.72 1.54
N ARG A 202 1.43 50.76 2.15
CA ARG A 202 0.83 49.60 2.83
C ARG A 202 0.51 48.47 1.84
N LYS A 203 -0.09 48.76 0.68
CA LYS A 203 -0.36 47.74 -0.36
C LYS A 203 0.92 47.05 -0.83
N GLY A 204 2.00 47.81 -1.05
CA GLY A 204 3.32 47.28 -1.42
C GLY A 204 3.90 46.33 -0.36
N LEU A 205 3.91 46.74 0.92
CA LEU A 205 4.37 45.86 2.01
C LEU A 205 3.50 44.61 2.17
N VAL A 206 2.17 44.73 2.04
CA VAL A 206 1.26 43.58 2.14
C VAL A 206 1.49 42.59 0.99
N ARG A 207 1.73 43.08 -0.24
CA ARG A 207 2.10 42.21 -1.38
C ARG A 207 3.43 41.49 -1.15
N GLY A 208 4.45 42.20 -0.66
CA GLY A 208 5.74 41.61 -0.31
C GLY A 208 5.63 40.52 0.75
N ARG A 209 4.81 40.75 1.78
CA ARG A 209 4.50 39.74 2.82
C ARG A 209 3.83 38.51 2.23
N ILE A 210 2.77 38.68 1.43
CA ILE A 210 2.07 37.56 0.79
C ILE A 210 3.03 36.74 -0.09
N CYS A 211 3.93 37.38 -0.83
CA CYS A 211 4.94 36.69 -1.63
C CYS A 211 5.92 35.89 -0.75
N ALA A 212 6.41 36.47 0.35
CA ALA A 212 7.30 35.77 1.29
C ALA A 212 6.61 34.53 1.91
N TRP A 213 5.32 34.66 2.27
CA TRP A 213 4.49 33.56 2.74
C TRP A 213 4.39 32.42 1.73
N ILE A 214 4.08 32.74 0.47
CA ILE A 214 3.99 31.74 -0.61
C ILE A 214 5.34 31.04 -0.81
N VAL A 215 6.45 31.78 -0.80
CA VAL A 215 7.80 31.24 -0.99
C VAL A 215 8.19 30.30 0.15
N VAL A 216 8.00 30.71 1.41
CA VAL A 216 8.33 29.86 2.57
C VAL A 216 7.45 28.60 2.57
N GLY A 217 6.15 28.73 2.28
CA GLY A 217 5.25 27.59 2.13
C GLY A 217 5.70 26.61 1.04
N LEU A 218 6.14 27.12 -0.11
CA LEU A 218 6.71 26.32 -1.20
C LEU A 218 8.01 25.62 -0.78
N VAL A 219 8.91 26.30 -0.08
CA VAL A 219 10.17 25.72 0.40
C VAL A 219 9.92 24.61 1.41
N VAL A 220 9.00 24.81 2.35
CA VAL A 220 8.58 23.79 3.32
C VAL A 220 7.98 22.57 2.62
N LEU A 221 7.11 22.80 1.63
CA LEU A 221 6.48 21.74 0.84
C LEU A 221 7.52 20.96 0.03
N LEU A 222 8.43 21.66 -0.66
CA LEU A 222 9.51 21.05 -1.43
C LEU A 222 10.48 20.27 -0.55
N PHE A 223 10.83 20.79 0.64
CA PHE A 223 11.67 20.07 1.60
C PHE A 223 10.96 18.81 2.12
N PHE A 224 9.66 18.86 2.39
CA PHE A 224 8.90 17.68 2.78
C PHE A 224 8.85 16.63 1.66
N ILE A 225 8.59 17.04 0.42
CA ILE A 225 8.60 16.16 -0.77
C ILE A 225 10.00 15.55 -0.98
N ALA A 226 11.06 16.35 -0.86
CA ALA A 226 12.43 15.87 -0.95
C ALA A 226 12.78 14.90 0.19
N SER A 227 12.27 15.16 1.40
CA SER A 227 12.48 14.29 2.56
C SER A 227 11.81 12.92 2.39
N LEU A 228 10.62 12.86 1.77
CA LEU A 228 9.95 11.59 1.40
C LEU A 228 10.79 10.73 0.45
N SER A 229 11.69 11.35 -0.31
CA SER A 229 12.62 10.68 -1.22
C SER A 229 13.83 10.03 -0.52
N ALA A 230 13.85 9.95 0.82
CA ALA A 230 14.87 9.21 1.56
C ALA A 230 15.02 7.79 1.01
N GLN A 231 16.17 7.54 0.39
CA GLN A 231 16.48 6.33 -0.36
C GLN A 231 16.50 5.11 0.57
N ARG A 232 15.89 4.02 0.10
CA ARG A 232 16.07 2.69 0.72
C ARG A 232 17.57 2.38 0.76
N LYS A 233 18.03 1.71 1.83
CA LYS A 233 19.33 1.06 1.76
C LYS A 233 19.28 0.05 0.60
N PRO A 234 20.17 0.14 -0.40
CA PRO A 234 20.11 -0.68 -1.60
C PRO A 234 20.66 -2.07 -1.28
N VAL A 235 19.81 -2.89 -0.66
CA VAL A 235 20.04 -4.30 -0.36
C VAL A 235 19.07 -5.13 -1.18
N LEU A 236 19.46 -6.37 -1.49
CA LEU A 236 18.51 -7.34 -2.01
C LEU A 236 17.50 -7.64 -0.90
N LYS A 237 16.22 -7.64 -1.21
CA LYS A 237 15.16 -8.05 -0.29
C LYS A 237 14.29 -9.10 -0.95
N VAL A 238 14.07 -10.21 -0.24
CA VAL A 238 13.20 -11.32 -0.64
C VAL A 238 12.16 -11.49 0.46
N LEU A 239 10.90 -11.28 0.14
CA LEU A 239 9.78 -11.35 1.08
C LEU A 239 8.85 -12.51 0.70
N TYR A 240 8.76 -13.49 1.59
CA TYR A 240 7.81 -14.59 1.50
C TYR A 240 6.51 -14.19 2.20
N LEU A 241 5.41 -14.15 1.44
CA LEU A 241 4.11 -13.71 1.93
C LEU A 241 3.27 -14.87 2.46
N SER A 242 2.63 -14.67 3.61
CA SER A 242 1.56 -15.55 4.10
C SER A 242 0.30 -15.36 3.26
N VAL A 243 0.16 -16.14 2.20
CA VAL A 243 -1.01 -16.12 1.31
C VAL A 243 -2.05 -17.20 1.61
N GLY A 244 -1.90 -17.92 2.73
CA GLY A 244 -2.68 -19.13 2.98
C GLY A 244 -1.98 -20.32 2.34
N TYR A 245 -2.72 -21.17 1.63
CA TYR A 245 -2.13 -22.26 0.86
C TYR A 245 -1.82 -21.76 -0.56
N GLY A 246 -0.57 -21.91 -0.99
CA GLY A 246 -0.03 -21.32 -2.20
C GLY A 246 1.27 -20.55 -1.95
N ASP A 247 1.81 -19.97 -3.02
CA ASP A 247 3.04 -19.18 -2.98
C ASP A 247 2.77 -17.72 -3.35
N SER A 248 3.50 -16.81 -2.70
CA SER A 248 3.73 -15.48 -3.23
C SER A 248 5.02 -14.90 -2.63
N ILE A 249 5.97 -14.58 -3.51
CA ILE A 249 7.30 -14.11 -3.12
C ILE A 249 7.60 -12.81 -3.87
N LEU A 250 7.93 -11.76 -3.13
CA LEU A 250 8.35 -10.47 -3.67
C LEU A 250 9.87 -10.33 -3.56
N ILE A 251 10.53 -10.08 -4.68
CA ILE A 251 11.96 -9.80 -4.77
C ILE A 251 12.14 -8.34 -5.16
N GLU A 252 12.88 -7.59 -4.34
CA GLU A 252 13.34 -6.23 -4.64
C GLU A 252 14.86 -6.24 -4.80
N THR A 253 15.37 -5.91 -5.99
CA THR A 253 16.81 -5.90 -6.25
C THR A 253 17.49 -4.64 -5.67
N PRO A 254 18.81 -4.65 -5.44
CA PRO A 254 19.55 -3.46 -5.00
C PRO A 254 19.39 -2.22 -5.90
N LYS A 255 19.16 -2.40 -7.21
CA LYS A 255 18.84 -1.28 -8.13
C LYS A 255 17.34 -0.92 -8.18
N GLY A 256 16.50 -1.58 -7.39
CA GLY A 256 15.08 -1.26 -7.25
C GLY A 256 14.15 -1.93 -8.26
N LYS A 257 14.59 -3.03 -8.91
CA LYS A 257 13.67 -3.85 -9.71
C LYS A 257 12.76 -4.65 -8.79
N ASN A 258 11.47 -4.73 -9.11
CA ASN A 258 10.48 -5.46 -8.32
C ASN A 258 9.95 -6.66 -9.11
N ILE A 259 10.09 -7.86 -8.55
CA ILE A 259 9.71 -9.12 -9.20
C ILE A 259 8.78 -9.87 -8.27
N LEU A 260 7.59 -10.21 -8.75
CA LEU A 260 6.60 -11.00 -8.01
C LEU A 260 6.57 -12.42 -8.56
N ILE A 261 6.69 -13.42 -7.70
CA ILE A 261 6.56 -14.83 -8.02
C ILE A 261 5.27 -15.33 -7.38
N ASP A 262 4.33 -15.82 -8.19
CA ASP A 262 3.02 -16.33 -7.79
C ASP A 262 2.13 -15.34 -7.00
N GLY A 263 0.83 -15.61 -6.98
CA GLY A 263 -0.22 -14.73 -6.47
C GLY A 263 -1.18 -15.34 -5.46
N GLY A 264 -0.96 -16.59 -5.03
CA GLY A 264 -1.87 -17.29 -4.14
C GLY A 264 -3.26 -17.57 -4.74
N TYR A 265 -4.16 -18.08 -3.90
CA TYR A 265 -5.50 -18.52 -4.29
C TYR A 265 -6.50 -17.38 -4.51
N ARG A 266 -7.47 -17.60 -5.42
CA ARG A 266 -8.65 -16.73 -5.61
C ARG A 266 -9.92 -17.55 -5.83
N SER A 267 -11.03 -17.10 -5.24
CA SER A 267 -12.39 -17.57 -5.42
C SER A 267 -13.36 -16.38 -5.47
N PRO A 268 -14.66 -16.59 -5.77
CA PRO A 268 -15.64 -15.50 -5.78
C PRO A 268 -15.76 -14.72 -4.46
N THR A 269 -15.38 -15.32 -3.32
CA THR A 269 -15.47 -14.71 -1.99
C THR A 269 -14.11 -14.32 -1.40
N TRP A 270 -13.02 -14.73 -2.05
CA TRP A 270 -11.66 -14.56 -1.53
C TRP A 270 -10.67 -14.22 -2.63
N ASP A 271 -9.94 -13.12 -2.47
CA ASP A 271 -8.87 -12.74 -3.38
C ASP A 271 -7.59 -12.44 -2.59
N THR A 272 -6.58 -13.29 -2.77
CA THR A 272 -5.29 -13.11 -2.11
C THR A 272 -4.54 -11.87 -2.62
N GLY A 273 -4.65 -11.59 -3.92
CA GLY A 273 -4.06 -10.44 -4.57
C GLY A 273 -4.52 -9.14 -3.93
N GLU A 274 -5.83 -8.96 -3.77
CA GLU A 274 -6.39 -7.76 -3.15
C GLU A 274 -6.16 -7.69 -1.64
N ARG A 275 -6.27 -8.81 -0.93
CA ARG A 275 -6.26 -8.84 0.54
C ARG A 275 -4.86 -8.80 1.16
N TYR A 276 -3.86 -9.40 0.49
CA TYR A 276 -2.51 -9.57 1.05
C TYR A 276 -1.43 -8.95 0.18
N ILE A 277 -1.41 -9.25 -1.11
CA ILE A 277 -0.29 -8.88 -1.98
C ILE A 277 -0.33 -7.37 -2.28
N ALA A 278 -1.46 -6.85 -2.74
CA ALA A 278 -1.62 -5.43 -3.06
C ALA A 278 -1.26 -4.54 -1.86
N PRO A 279 -1.79 -4.75 -0.62
CA PRO A 279 -1.39 -3.97 0.55
C PRO A 279 0.11 -3.99 0.87
N VAL A 280 0.81 -5.08 0.53
CA VAL A 280 2.27 -5.18 0.67
C VAL A 280 2.98 -4.37 -0.40
N LEU A 281 2.66 -4.56 -1.68
CA LEU A 281 3.27 -3.78 -2.79
C LEU A 281 3.17 -2.28 -2.50
N VAL A 282 1.99 -1.87 -2.07
CA VAL A 282 1.66 -0.55 -1.55
C VAL A 282 2.54 -0.10 -0.39
N LYS A 283 2.68 -0.94 0.65
CA LYS A 283 3.50 -0.63 1.83
C LYS A 283 4.95 -0.41 1.42
N GLU A 284 5.40 -1.17 0.43
CA GLU A 284 6.73 -1.08 -0.13
C GLU A 284 6.87 0.09 -1.14
N GLY A 285 5.79 0.79 -1.48
CA GLY A 285 5.82 1.89 -2.45
C GLY A 285 6.05 1.42 -3.90
N ILE A 286 5.73 0.16 -4.18
CA ILE A 286 5.88 -0.47 -5.49
C ILE A 286 4.65 -0.14 -6.33
N LYS A 287 4.83 0.75 -7.31
CA LYS A 287 3.79 1.12 -8.29
C LYS A 287 3.87 0.27 -9.57
N ARG A 288 5.04 -0.32 -9.84
CA ARG A 288 5.35 -1.12 -11.04
C ARG A 288 6.15 -2.36 -10.67
N LEU A 289 5.79 -3.49 -11.29
CA LEU A 289 6.52 -4.74 -11.28
C LEU A 289 7.29 -4.91 -12.59
N ASP A 290 8.60 -5.10 -12.48
CA ASP A 290 9.48 -5.33 -13.63
C ASP A 290 9.31 -6.73 -14.20
N ALA A 291 8.86 -7.70 -13.39
CA ALA A 291 8.43 -9.01 -13.84
C ALA A 291 7.40 -9.62 -12.88
N VAL A 292 6.43 -10.33 -13.44
CA VAL A 292 5.59 -11.29 -12.70
C VAL A 292 5.90 -12.67 -13.25
N VAL A 293 6.20 -13.62 -12.37
CA VAL A 293 6.49 -15.01 -12.74
C VAL A 293 5.38 -15.89 -12.17
N LEU A 294 4.69 -16.63 -13.04
CA LEU A 294 3.75 -17.68 -12.65
C LEU A 294 4.43 -19.03 -12.82
N THR A 295 4.60 -19.75 -11.72
CA THR A 295 5.42 -20.96 -11.71
C THR A 295 4.74 -22.15 -12.36
N ASN A 296 3.44 -22.30 -12.13
CA ASN A 296 2.55 -23.22 -12.81
C ASN A 296 1.10 -22.67 -12.77
N PRO A 297 0.20 -23.13 -13.66
CA PRO A 297 -1.15 -22.59 -13.79
C PRO A 297 -2.17 -23.19 -12.80
N SER A 298 -1.75 -23.67 -11.62
CA SER A 298 -2.72 -24.11 -10.61
C SER A 298 -3.34 -22.92 -9.85
N LEU A 299 -4.53 -23.13 -9.29
CA LEU A 299 -5.34 -22.07 -8.69
C LEU A 299 -4.66 -21.37 -7.51
N GLU A 300 -3.87 -22.09 -6.71
CA GLU A 300 -3.13 -21.58 -5.57
C GLU A 300 -1.88 -20.76 -5.93
N HIS A 301 -1.51 -20.68 -7.22
CA HIS A 301 -0.42 -19.82 -7.69
C HIS A 301 -0.93 -18.68 -8.58
N MET A 302 -1.89 -18.92 -9.47
CA MET A 302 -2.31 -17.90 -10.44
C MET A 302 -3.40 -16.95 -9.95
N GLY A 303 -4.22 -17.37 -8.97
CA GLY A 303 -5.49 -16.72 -8.65
C GLY A 303 -5.36 -15.23 -8.36
N GLY A 304 -4.56 -14.86 -7.35
CA GLY A 304 -4.41 -13.45 -6.95
C GLY A 304 -3.63 -12.59 -7.95
N LEU A 305 -2.92 -13.18 -8.92
CA LEU A 305 -2.19 -12.41 -9.94
C LEU A 305 -3.13 -11.60 -10.83
N ILE A 306 -4.36 -12.07 -11.07
CA ILE A 306 -5.37 -11.36 -11.87
C ILE A 306 -5.61 -9.96 -11.31
N SER A 307 -5.81 -9.85 -10.00
CA SER A 307 -6.06 -8.59 -9.32
C SER A 307 -4.81 -7.71 -9.27
N ILE A 308 -3.62 -8.31 -9.21
CA ILE A 308 -2.36 -7.55 -9.33
C ILE A 308 -2.21 -6.97 -10.75
N LEU A 309 -2.43 -7.76 -11.79
CA LEU A 309 -2.32 -7.31 -13.19
C LEU A 309 -3.35 -6.23 -13.54
N LYS A 310 -4.55 -6.30 -12.96
CA LYS A 310 -5.61 -5.28 -13.11
C LYS A 310 -5.27 -3.94 -12.44
N ASN A 311 -4.51 -3.96 -11.34
CA ASN A 311 -4.31 -2.77 -10.49
C ASN A 311 -2.90 -2.18 -10.54
N PHE A 312 -1.88 -2.96 -10.89
CA PHE A 312 -0.48 -2.52 -10.94
C PHE A 312 0.05 -2.53 -12.39
N GLU A 313 1.08 -1.72 -12.64
CA GLU A 313 1.82 -1.74 -13.90
C GLU A 313 2.78 -2.94 -13.90
N VAL A 314 2.74 -3.76 -14.95
CA VAL A 314 3.58 -4.95 -15.08
C VAL A 314 4.26 -4.94 -16.44
N ASN A 315 5.60 -4.94 -16.44
CA ASN A 315 6.39 -4.86 -17.68
C ASN A 315 6.37 -6.17 -18.47
N GLN A 316 6.56 -7.29 -17.77
CA GLN A 316 6.54 -8.61 -18.39
C GLN A 316 5.94 -9.65 -17.46
N PHE A 317 5.26 -10.63 -18.06
CA PHE A 317 4.71 -11.80 -17.42
C PHE A 317 5.41 -13.03 -17.97
N ILE A 318 5.90 -13.90 -17.09
CA ILE A 318 6.67 -15.10 -17.45
C ILE A 318 5.96 -16.30 -16.85
N ASP A 319 5.58 -17.27 -17.68
CA ASP A 319 5.07 -18.56 -17.25
C ASP A 319 5.71 -19.70 -18.05
N SER A 320 5.46 -20.94 -17.67
CA SER A 320 6.05 -22.08 -18.37
C SER A 320 5.46 -22.22 -19.79
N LEU A 321 4.21 -21.83 -20.03
CA LEU A 321 3.49 -22.10 -21.28
C LEU A 321 3.77 -21.08 -22.40
N GLY A 322 3.85 -19.79 -22.06
CA GLY A 322 4.07 -18.69 -22.98
C GLY A 322 2.86 -18.34 -23.87
N PRO A 323 2.95 -17.27 -24.67
CA PRO A 323 1.84 -16.71 -25.45
C PRO A 323 1.44 -17.54 -26.68
N GLY A 324 2.27 -18.49 -27.12
CA GLY A 324 2.07 -19.22 -28.38
C GLY A 324 1.14 -20.43 -28.24
N GLN A 325 1.25 -21.16 -27.12
CA GLN A 325 0.40 -22.32 -26.87
C GLN A 325 -0.87 -21.94 -26.11
N ALA A 326 -0.83 -20.90 -25.28
CA ALA A 326 -1.95 -20.41 -24.49
C ALA A 326 -2.62 -19.21 -25.17
N SER A 327 -3.94 -19.27 -25.41
CA SER A 327 -4.72 -18.20 -26.02
C SER A 327 -5.94 -17.83 -25.16
N PRO A 328 -6.33 -16.54 -25.07
CA PRO A 328 -7.58 -16.11 -24.42
C PRO A 328 -8.86 -16.71 -25.02
N ASP A 329 -8.77 -17.21 -26.25
CA ASP A 329 -9.87 -17.76 -27.05
C ASP A 329 -9.84 -19.30 -27.11
N MET A 330 -8.94 -19.93 -26.36
CA MET A 330 -8.78 -21.38 -26.27
C MET A 330 -10.04 -22.04 -25.70
N SER A 331 -10.41 -23.19 -26.25
CA SER A 331 -11.48 -24.06 -25.75
C SER A 331 -11.04 -24.89 -24.54
N TYR A 332 -12.00 -25.48 -23.84
CA TYR A 332 -11.69 -26.31 -22.68
C TYR A 332 -10.88 -27.55 -23.03
N ASP A 333 -11.13 -28.16 -24.19
CA ASP A 333 -10.42 -29.37 -24.61
C ASP A 333 -8.99 -29.08 -25.05
N GLU A 334 -8.77 -27.93 -25.70
CA GLU A 334 -7.42 -27.42 -25.97
C GLU A 334 -6.67 -27.12 -24.67
N PHE A 335 -7.35 -26.58 -23.65
CA PHE A 335 -6.74 -26.37 -22.32
C PHE A 335 -6.32 -27.70 -21.68
N LEU A 336 -7.19 -28.70 -21.67
CA LEU A 336 -6.87 -30.01 -21.08
C LEU A 336 -5.70 -30.67 -21.82
N THR A 337 -5.66 -30.54 -23.14
CA THR A 337 -4.56 -31.03 -23.98
C THR A 337 -3.26 -30.27 -23.71
N LEU A 338 -3.32 -28.94 -23.57
CA LEU A 338 -2.17 -28.10 -23.28
C LEU A 338 -1.58 -28.39 -21.90
N MET A 339 -2.44 -28.52 -20.88
CA MET A 339 -1.99 -28.81 -19.52
C MET A 339 -1.45 -30.24 -19.41
N ASN A 340 -2.00 -31.18 -20.21
CA ASN A 340 -1.65 -32.59 -20.22
C ASN A 340 -1.52 -33.15 -18.79
N GLU A 341 -2.45 -32.80 -17.91
CA GLU A 341 -2.38 -33.11 -16.48
C GLU A 341 -3.38 -34.23 -16.17
N LYS A 342 -2.88 -35.34 -15.63
CA LYS A 342 -3.66 -36.54 -15.37
C LYS A 342 -4.88 -36.22 -14.51
N HIS A 343 -4.68 -35.41 -13.48
CA HIS A 343 -5.76 -35.01 -12.58
C HIS A 343 -6.88 -34.23 -13.30
N PHE A 344 -6.55 -33.36 -14.27
CA PHE A 344 -7.56 -32.62 -15.03
C PHE A 344 -8.30 -33.52 -16.03
N LEU A 345 -7.60 -34.50 -16.62
CA LEU A 345 -8.21 -35.45 -17.54
C LEU A 345 -9.18 -36.40 -16.83
N GLU A 346 -8.80 -36.90 -15.65
CA GLU A 346 -9.64 -37.79 -14.83
C GLU A 346 -10.84 -37.05 -14.22
N ASN A 347 -10.68 -35.77 -13.87
CA ASN A 347 -11.71 -34.94 -13.23
C ASN A 347 -12.24 -33.85 -14.16
N ARG A 348 -12.36 -34.16 -15.46
CA ARG A 348 -12.79 -33.21 -16.51
C ARG A 348 -14.13 -32.55 -16.20
N ASP A 349 -15.04 -33.27 -15.57
CA ASP A 349 -16.40 -32.82 -15.27
C ASP A 349 -16.52 -32.16 -13.88
N GLU A 350 -15.44 -32.16 -13.08
CA GLU A 350 -15.48 -31.52 -11.77
C GLU A 350 -15.43 -29.99 -11.87
N PRO A 351 -16.20 -29.26 -11.04
CA PRO A 351 -16.19 -27.80 -11.02
C PRO A 351 -14.81 -27.17 -10.81
N ALA A 352 -13.92 -27.85 -10.07
CA ALA A 352 -12.57 -27.36 -9.78
C ALA A 352 -11.68 -27.28 -11.04
N THR A 353 -11.74 -28.29 -11.91
CA THR A 353 -11.01 -28.29 -13.19
C THR A 353 -11.52 -27.17 -14.10
N ARG A 354 -12.84 -26.99 -14.15
CA ARG A 354 -13.47 -25.91 -14.92
C ARG A 354 -13.08 -24.53 -14.39
N GLN A 355 -13.06 -24.34 -13.07
CA GLN A 355 -12.64 -23.10 -12.43
C GLN A 355 -11.18 -22.75 -12.75
N THR A 356 -10.30 -23.75 -12.80
CA THR A 356 -8.89 -23.56 -13.18
C THR A 356 -8.79 -23.02 -14.61
N TYR A 357 -9.49 -23.64 -15.55
CA TYR A 357 -9.58 -23.17 -16.93
C TYR A 357 -10.10 -21.74 -17.04
N GLU A 358 -11.23 -21.42 -16.39
CA GLU A 358 -11.84 -20.08 -16.43
C GLU A 358 -10.92 -19.01 -15.84
N THR A 359 -10.24 -19.34 -14.74
CA THR A 359 -9.27 -18.44 -14.10
C THR A 359 -8.05 -18.22 -14.99
N TYR A 360 -7.55 -19.26 -15.65
CA TYR A 360 -6.42 -19.13 -16.57
C TYR A 360 -6.79 -18.27 -17.80
N LEU A 361 -7.97 -18.46 -18.38
CA LEU A 361 -8.46 -17.62 -19.47
C LEU A 361 -8.64 -16.15 -19.04
N GLU A 362 -9.19 -15.90 -17.85
CA GLU A 362 -9.29 -14.53 -17.32
C GLU A 362 -7.90 -13.89 -17.20
N LEU A 363 -6.92 -14.63 -16.70
CA LEU A 363 -5.54 -14.15 -16.61
C LEU A 363 -4.98 -13.79 -17.99
N LEU A 364 -5.13 -14.64 -19.01
CA LEU A 364 -4.67 -14.36 -20.38
C LEU A 364 -5.37 -13.14 -20.99
N ARG A 365 -6.68 -12.96 -20.75
CA ARG A 365 -7.43 -11.78 -21.19
C ARG A 365 -6.87 -10.51 -20.56
N VAL A 366 -6.62 -10.51 -19.26
CA VAL A 366 -6.03 -9.36 -18.56
C VAL A 366 -4.65 -9.04 -19.12
N LEU A 367 -3.81 -10.05 -19.40
CA LEU A 367 -2.50 -9.81 -20.03
C LEU A 367 -2.63 -9.11 -21.39
N LYS A 368 -3.57 -9.56 -22.22
CA LYS A 368 -3.86 -8.98 -23.54
C LYS A 368 -4.42 -7.56 -23.43
N GLU A 369 -5.44 -7.35 -22.58
CA GLU A 369 -6.07 -6.04 -22.35
C GLU A 369 -5.08 -5.00 -21.80
N ARG A 370 -4.15 -5.44 -20.96
CA ARG A 370 -3.15 -4.57 -20.32
C ARG A 370 -1.86 -4.45 -21.14
N MET A 371 -1.79 -5.10 -22.31
CA MET A 371 -0.62 -5.12 -23.20
C MET A 371 0.67 -5.52 -22.47
N VAL A 372 0.57 -6.47 -21.52
CA VAL A 372 1.72 -6.97 -20.77
C VAL A 372 2.53 -7.92 -21.65
N VAL A 373 3.85 -7.77 -21.68
CA VAL A 373 4.73 -8.65 -22.47
C VAL A 373 4.74 -10.05 -21.87
N HIS A 374 4.03 -11.00 -22.50
CA HIS A 374 3.98 -12.40 -22.08
C HIS A 374 5.13 -13.20 -22.72
N LYS A 375 5.94 -13.88 -21.90
CA LYS A 375 7.10 -14.67 -22.33
C LYS A 375 7.02 -16.10 -21.78
N LYS A 376 7.48 -17.06 -22.58
CA LYS A 376 7.73 -18.44 -22.11
C LYS A 376 9.02 -18.48 -21.29
N GLY A 377 8.95 -19.00 -20.07
CA GLY A 377 10.08 -19.28 -19.20
C GLY A 377 10.57 -20.71 -19.36
N THR A 378 11.81 -20.88 -19.81
CA THR A 378 12.49 -22.18 -19.92
C THR A 378 13.87 -22.12 -19.27
N TYR A 379 14.52 -23.28 -19.10
CA TYR A 379 15.90 -23.35 -18.60
C TYR A 379 16.81 -22.31 -19.26
N GLY A 380 17.55 -21.56 -18.43
CA GLY A 380 18.48 -20.52 -18.85
C GLY A 380 17.85 -19.14 -19.09
N THR A 381 16.51 -19.01 -19.03
CA THR A 381 15.86 -17.70 -19.16
C THR A 381 16.27 -16.78 -18.01
N ILE A 382 16.87 -15.63 -18.33
CA ILE A 382 17.28 -14.61 -17.37
C ILE A 382 16.10 -13.66 -17.12
N ILE A 383 15.65 -13.59 -15.87
CA ILE A 383 14.57 -12.69 -15.43
C ILE A 383 15.14 -11.34 -15.04
N ALA A 384 16.26 -11.34 -14.29
CA ALA A 384 16.94 -10.13 -13.90
C ALA A 384 18.44 -10.34 -13.82
N LYS A 385 19.21 -9.38 -14.36
CA LYS A 385 20.66 -9.31 -14.24
C LYS A 385 21.08 -7.89 -13.96
N GLU A 386 21.91 -7.69 -12.94
CA GLU A 386 22.45 -6.38 -12.60
C GLU A 386 23.77 -6.50 -11.85
N ARG A 387 24.61 -5.46 -11.95
CA ARG A 387 25.82 -5.31 -11.15
C ARG A 387 25.68 -4.13 -10.20
N PHE A 388 25.86 -4.36 -8.91
CA PHE A 388 25.72 -3.34 -7.86
C PHE A 388 26.90 -3.39 -6.87
N ARG A 389 27.59 -2.27 -6.68
CA ARG A 389 28.77 -2.13 -5.79
C ARG A 389 29.80 -3.27 -5.96
N GLY A 390 30.09 -3.61 -7.21
CA GLY A 390 31.06 -4.65 -7.57
C GLY A 390 30.56 -6.10 -7.45
N ARG A 391 29.31 -6.32 -7.04
CA ARG A 391 28.69 -7.65 -6.93
C ARG A 391 27.67 -7.84 -8.05
N ASP A 392 27.67 -9.05 -8.62
CA ASP A 392 26.70 -9.43 -9.64
C ASP A 392 25.46 -10.02 -8.96
N LEU A 393 24.30 -9.66 -9.49
CA LEU A 393 23.00 -10.26 -9.20
C LEU A 393 22.45 -10.87 -10.48
N GLU A 394 22.04 -12.13 -10.41
CA GLU A 394 21.41 -12.85 -11.52
C GLU A 394 20.28 -13.74 -11.00
N LEU A 395 19.07 -13.53 -11.52
CA LEU A 395 17.88 -14.35 -11.33
C LEU A 395 17.55 -15.03 -12.66
N TYR A 396 17.58 -16.35 -12.68
CA TYR A 396 17.35 -17.14 -13.89
C TYR A 396 16.61 -18.45 -13.60
N ILE A 397 16.06 -19.04 -14.67
CA ILE A 397 15.23 -20.24 -14.61
C ILE A 397 16.09 -21.52 -14.75
N LEU A 398 15.87 -22.50 -13.88
CA LEU A 398 16.47 -23.84 -13.89
C LEU A 398 15.51 -24.94 -14.36
N ASN A 399 14.20 -24.73 -14.27
CA ASN A 399 13.16 -25.66 -14.74
C ASN A 399 11.99 -24.81 -15.26
N PRO A 400 11.21 -25.22 -16.27
CA PRO A 400 11.28 -26.48 -17.01
C PRO A 400 12.48 -26.57 -17.96
N MET A 401 13.09 -27.76 -18.00
CA MET A 401 13.99 -28.16 -19.08
C MET A 401 13.19 -28.79 -20.22
N GLU A 402 13.66 -28.64 -21.46
CA GLU A 402 13.07 -29.28 -22.64
C GLU A 402 13.84 -30.57 -22.98
N PRO A 403 13.16 -31.65 -23.44
CA PRO A 403 11.71 -31.80 -23.54
C PRO A 403 11.05 -31.89 -22.16
N ARG A 404 9.78 -31.49 -22.02
CA ARG A 404 9.04 -31.57 -20.75
C ARG A 404 8.92 -32.99 -20.20
N ILE A 405 8.76 -33.11 -18.89
CA ILE A 405 8.42 -34.39 -18.24
C ILE A 405 6.96 -34.70 -18.54
N GLU A 406 6.70 -35.89 -19.06
CA GLU A 406 5.36 -36.43 -19.27
C GLU A 406 5.17 -37.66 -18.36
N ASN A 407 3.92 -38.02 -18.08
CA ASN A 407 3.55 -39.16 -17.22
C ASN A 407 4.13 -39.11 -15.79
N ALA A 408 4.37 -37.91 -15.26
CA ALA A 408 4.68 -37.72 -13.84
C ALA A 408 3.43 -37.88 -12.97
N TYR A 409 3.61 -37.95 -11.65
CA TYR A 409 2.50 -37.86 -10.70
C TYR A 409 1.67 -36.60 -10.92
N SER A 410 2.33 -35.47 -11.18
CA SER A 410 1.73 -34.26 -11.75
C SER A 410 2.69 -33.64 -12.76
N ASN A 411 2.25 -33.53 -14.01
CA ASN A 411 3.04 -32.92 -15.08
C ASN A 411 3.22 -31.41 -14.84
N LEU A 412 2.24 -30.74 -14.26
CA LEU A 412 2.38 -29.32 -13.87
C LEU A 412 3.44 -29.13 -12.78
N SER A 413 3.44 -29.98 -11.76
CA SER A 413 4.41 -29.92 -10.66
C SER A 413 5.82 -30.26 -11.14
N ALA A 414 5.96 -31.32 -11.95
CA ALA A 414 7.23 -31.74 -12.52
C ALA A 414 7.87 -30.69 -13.45
N ASN A 415 7.04 -29.90 -14.14
CA ASN A 415 7.48 -28.84 -15.06
C ASN A 415 7.28 -27.42 -14.51
N SER A 416 7.11 -27.27 -13.19
CA SER A 416 7.00 -25.95 -12.54
C SER A 416 8.28 -25.13 -12.71
N ILE A 417 8.13 -23.80 -12.82
CA ILE A 417 9.29 -22.93 -12.89
C ILE A 417 10.09 -22.99 -11.59
N VAL A 418 11.36 -23.36 -11.70
CA VAL A 418 12.34 -23.28 -10.62
C VAL A 418 13.31 -22.17 -10.96
N MET A 419 13.58 -21.28 -10.01
CA MET A 419 14.47 -20.14 -10.22
C MET A 419 15.64 -20.16 -9.25
N ARG A 420 16.79 -19.72 -9.74
CA ARG A 420 17.98 -19.49 -8.93
C ARG A 420 18.32 -18.01 -8.95
N LEU A 421 18.53 -17.46 -7.76
CA LEU A 421 19.00 -16.10 -7.56
C LEU A 421 20.38 -16.14 -6.92
N ILE A 422 21.34 -15.50 -7.57
CA ILE A 422 22.70 -15.31 -7.05
C ILE A 422 22.88 -13.83 -6.82
N TYR A 423 23.36 -13.43 -5.65
CA TYR A 423 23.82 -12.07 -5.38
C TYR A 423 25.12 -12.12 -4.57
N GLY A 424 26.25 -11.85 -5.23
CA GLY A 424 27.57 -12.09 -4.65
C GLY A 424 27.72 -13.54 -4.16
N ASN A 425 27.92 -13.72 -2.85
CA ASN A 425 28.06 -15.02 -2.19
C ASN A 425 26.73 -15.61 -1.67
N ASN A 426 25.61 -14.93 -1.90
CA ASN A 426 24.31 -15.38 -1.40
C ASN A 426 23.51 -16.02 -2.52
N THR A 427 22.99 -17.22 -2.26
CA THR A 427 22.26 -18.03 -3.24
C THR A 427 20.89 -18.44 -2.72
N PHE A 428 19.86 -18.22 -3.54
CA PHE A 428 18.48 -18.61 -3.24
C PHE A 428 17.99 -19.55 -4.32
N LEU A 429 17.24 -20.57 -3.91
CA LEU A 429 16.56 -21.51 -4.79
C LEU A 429 15.06 -21.44 -4.53
N PHE A 430 14.31 -20.97 -5.51
CA PHE A 430 12.85 -20.89 -5.50
C PHE A 430 12.28 -22.06 -6.28
N THR A 431 11.69 -23.01 -5.57
CA THR A 431 11.23 -24.28 -6.16
C THR A 431 9.74 -24.31 -6.42
N SER A 432 8.97 -23.40 -5.82
CA SER A 432 7.50 -23.40 -5.88
C SER A 432 6.93 -24.82 -5.69
N ASN A 433 6.07 -25.29 -6.59
CA ASN A 433 5.40 -26.58 -6.53
C ASN A 433 6.16 -27.74 -7.21
N LEU A 434 7.50 -27.69 -7.22
CA LEU A 434 8.30 -28.76 -7.83
C LEU A 434 8.03 -30.12 -7.16
N GLY A 435 7.65 -31.11 -7.97
CA GLY A 435 7.44 -32.51 -7.56
C GLY A 435 8.71 -33.38 -7.62
N PRO A 436 8.65 -34.63 -7.11
CA PRO A 436 9.82 -35.53 -7.02
C PRO A 436 10.47 -35.86 -8.36
N GLU A 437 9.70 -35.97 -9.45
CA GLU A 437 10.25 -36.23 -10.78
C GLU A 437 11.04 -35.02 -11.30
N GLY A 438 10.54 -33.81 -11.03
CA GLY A 438 11.26 -32.56 -11.32
C GLY A 438 12.53 -32.41 -10.48
N GLU A 439 12.46 -32.75 -9.19
CA GLU A 439 13.63 -32.81 -8.30
C GLU A 439 14.69 -33.77 -8.82
N ALA A 440 14.29 -35.00 -9.15
CA ALA A 440 15.19 -36.03 -9.68
C ALA A 440 15.85 -35.58 -10.98
N ARG A 441 15.09 -34.94 -11.88
CA ARG A 441 15.64 -34.39 -13.13
C ARG A 441 16.63 -33.27 -12.88
N LEU A 442 16.35 -32.36 -11.94
CA LEU A 442 17.29 -31.30 -11.58
C LEU A 442 18.60 -31.88 -11.02
N VAL A 443 18.52 -32.89 -10.14
CA VAL A 443 19.72 -33.55 -9.62
C VAL A 443 20.50 -34.25 -10.75
N ALA A 444 19.80 -34.97 -11.63
CA ALA A 444 20.42 -35.68 -12.75
C ALA A 444 21.03 -34.75 -13.81
N SER A 445 20.53 -33.51 -13.92
CA SER A 445 21.02 -32.54 -14.91
C SER A 445 22.47 -32.10 -14.70
N GLY A 446 23.06 -32.36 -13.53
CA GLY A 446 24.40 -31.89 -13.17
C GLY A 446 24.49 -30.38 -12.94
N ASN A 447 23.36 -29.66 -12.99
CA ASN A 447 23.30 -28.24 -12.66
C ASN A 447 23.74 -28.00 -11.21
N VAL A 448 24.37 -26.85 -10.97
CA VAL A 448 24.67 -26.43 -9.59
C VAL A 448 23.36 -26.10 -8.89
N LEU A 449 22.94 -26.96 -7.97
CA LEU A 449 21.74 -26.78 -7.15
C LEU A 449 22.05 -26.17 -5.77
N ARG A 450 23.32 -26.12 -5.38
CA ARG A 450 23.74 -25.58 -4.07
C ARG A 450 23.16 -24.20 -3.82
N GLY A 451 22.37 -24.04 -2.77
CA GLY A 451 21.69 -22.79 -2.42
C GLY A 451 21.72 -22.55 -0.91
N ASP A 452 22.11 -21.36 -0.46
CA ASP A 452 22.12 -21.03 0.97
C ASP A 452 20.70 -21.03 1.55
N ILE A 453 19.74 -20.53 0.77
CA ILE A 453 18.33 -20.45 1.11
C ILE A 453 17.50 -21.26 0.11
N LEU A 454 16.73 -22.22 0.62
CA LEU A 454 15.80 -23.03 -0.14
C LEU A 454 14.36 -22.66 0.21
N GLN A 455 13.54 -22.34 -0.80
CA GLN A 455 12.08 -22.43 -0.66
C GLN A 455 11.72 -23.93 -0.61
N ILE A 456 10.99 -24.38 0.41
CA ILE A 456 10.59 -25.78 0.50
C ILE A 456 9.60 -26.09 -0.64
N PRO A 457 9.82 -27.14 -1.46
CA PRO A 457 8.97 -27.42 -2.60
C PRO A 457 7.58 -27.93 -2.22
N ALA A 458 6.61 -27.66 -3.11
CA ALA A 458 5.24 -28.18 -3.09
C ALA A 458 4.51 -27.99 -1.78
N HIS A 459 4.69 -26.81 -1.16
CA HIS A 459 4.08 -26.45 0.12
C HIS A 459 4.32 -27.50 1.23
N GLY A 460 5.42 -28.25 1.14
CA GLY A 460 5.74 -29.31 2.09
C GLY A 460 5.04 -30.65 1.82
N SER A 461 4.64 -30.94 0.58
CA SER A 461 4.13 -32.27 0.19
C SER A 461 5.05 -33.40 0.66
N LEU A 462 4.46 -34.52 1.10
CA LEU A 462 5.22 -35.71 1.51
C LEU A 462 6.17 -36.25 0.44
N LEU A 463 5.82 -36.05 -0.82
CA LEU A 463 6.61 -36.51 -1.97
C LEU A 463 7.75 -35.56 -2.32
N SER A 464 7.71 -34.31 -1.84
CA SER A 464 8.76 -33.33 -2.11
C SER A 464 9.93 -33.46 -1.13
N SER A 465 11.00 -32.71 -1.40
CA SER A 465 12.21 -32.68 -0.59
C SER A 465 12.85 -34.07 -0.51
N THR A 466 13.04 -34.73 -1.65
CA THR A 466 13.67 -36.05 -1.72
C THR A 466 15.09 -35.99 -1.14
N PRO A 467 15.60 -37.07 -0.51
CA PRO A 467 16.94 -37.05 0.10
C PRO A 467 18.06 -36.70 -0.88
N ASN A 468 17.95 -37.12 -2.15
CA ASN A 468 18.92 -36.78 -3.20
C ASN A 468 18.90 -35.28 -3.53
N PHE A 469 17.70 -34.69 -3.60
CA PHE A 469 17.53 -33.27 -3.85
C PHE A 469 18.07 -32.43 -2.70
N LEU A 470 17.70 -32.75 -1.45
CA LEU A 470 18.21 -32.02 -0.28
C LEU A 470 19.73 -32.07 -0.18
N ARG A 471 20.36 -33.22 -0.43
CA ARG A 471 21.81 -33.33 -0.47
C ARG A 471 22.46 -32.50 -1.59
N ALA A 472 21.82 -32.43 -2.76
CA ALA A 472 22.34 -31.65 -3.88
C ALA A 472 22.21 -30.12 -3.66
N VAL A 473 21.11 -29.70 -3.02
CA VAL A 473 20.90 -28.28 -2.66
C VAL A 473 21.75 -27.87 -1.45
N ASN A 474 21.94 -28.77 -0.48
CA ASN A 474 22.66 -28.54 0.77
C ASN A 474 22.35 -27.16 1.41
N PRO A 475 21.07 -26.88 1.73
CA PRO A 475 20.65 -25.57 2.19
C PRO A 475 21.04 -25.30 3.64
N ARG A 476 21.38 -24.05 3.94
CA ARG A 476 21.60 -23.61 5.32
C ARG A 476 20.30 -23.21 5.99
N VAL A 477 19.41 -22.60 5.23
CA VAL A 477 18.08 -22.18 5.68
C VAL A 477 17.03 -22.67 4.70
N ALA A 478 15.90 -23.13 5.23
CA ALA A 478 14.72 -23.47 4.45
C ALA A 478 13.53 -22.57 4.81
N VAL A 479 12.74 -22.16 3.82
CA VAL A 479 11.53 -21.35 4.01
C VAL A 479 10.34 -22.06 3.39
N LEU A 480 9.34 -22.38 4.21
CA LEU A 480 8.10 -22.98 3.77
C LEU A 480 7.02 -21.92 3.58
N SER A 481 6.55 -21.76 2.35
CA SER A 481 5.30 -21.07 2.09
C SER A 481 4.12 -22.02 2.34
N TYR A 482 3.51 -21.88 3.51
CA TYR A 482 2.29 -22.58 3.87
C TYR A 482 1.43 -21.64 4.71
N GLY A 483 0.15 -21.94 4.80
CA GLY A 483 -0.86 -21.15 5.50
C GLY A 483 -2.16 -21.92 5.58
N ASN A 484 -3.19 -21.33 6.19
CA ASN A 484 -4.44 -22.06 6.43
C ASN A 484 -5.10 -22.50 5.11
N ALA A 485 -5.04 -23.80 4.78
CA ALA A 485 -5.65 -24.38 3.60
C ALA A 485 -7.18 -24.21 3.53
N LYS A 486 -7.86 -23.91 4.64
CA LYS A 486 -9.29 -23.54 4.60
C LYS A 486 -9.53 -22.22 3.88
N LEU A 487 -8.54 -21.31 3.88
CA LEU A 487 -8.61 -20.04 3.17
C LEU A 487 -8.46 -20.23 1.65
N SER A 488 -7.96 -21.39 1.20
CA SER A 488 -7.87 -21.75 -0.22
C SER A 488 -9.07 -22.56 -0.71
N GLY A 489 -10.20 -22.52 0.01
CA GLY A 489 -11.43 -23.23 -0.38
C GLY A 489 -11.42 -24.75 -0.17
N ARG A 490 -10.34 -25.32 0.38
CA ARG A 490 -10.22 -26.76 0.66
C ARG A 490 -11.09 -27.18 1.84
N ASP A 491 -11.57 -28.42 1.80
CA ASP A 491 -12.40 -28.95 2.87
C ASP A 491 -11.60 -29.17 4.18
N LYS A 492 -12.31 -29.39 5.30
CA LYS A 492 -11.67 -29.57 6.61
C LYS A 492 -10.79 -30.82 6.70
N ARG A 493 -11.15 -31.91 6.01
CA ARG A 493 -10.43 -33.19 6.06
C ARG A 493 -9.15 -33.09 5.24
N GLU A 494 -9.25 -32.54 4.04
CA GLU A 494 -8.14 -32.27 3.15
C GLU A 494 -7.13 -31.31 3.78
N ALA A 495 -7.60 -30.19 4.35
CA ALA A 495 -6.74 -29.24 5.05
C ALA A 495 -5.94 -29.89 6.19
N LYS A 496 -6.58 -30.80 6.96
CA LYS A 496 -5.92 -31.54 8.04
C LYS A 496 -4.93 -32.58 7.52
N ARG A 497 -5.23 -33.22 6.39
CA ARG A 497 -4.30 -34.14 5.72
C ARG A 497 -3.04 -33.39 5.28
N LEU A 498 -3.19 -32.28 4.56
CA LEU A 498 -2.09 -31.46 4.08
C LEU A 498 -1.24 -30.91 5.23
N GLU A 499 -1.88 -30.49 6.33
CA GLU A 499 -1.16 -30.05 7.53
C GLU A 499 -0.30 -31.19 8.12
N LYS A 500 -0.82 -32.42 8.16
CA LYS A 500 -0.04 -33.59 8.62
C LYS A 500 1.14 -33.88 7.68
N GLU A 501 0.89 -33.90 6.37
CA GLU A 501 1.92 -34.10 5.34
C GLU A 501 3.04 -33.07 5.46
N MET A 502 2.66 -31.81 5.62
CA MET A 502 3.59 -30.69 5.81
C MET A 502 4.47 -30.86 7.06
N GLN A 503 3.90 -31.30 8.19
CA GLN A 503 4.70 -31.55 9.41
C GLN A 503 5.71 -32.69 9.22
N GLU A 504 5.31 -33.76 8.52
CA GLU A 504 6.20 -34.87 8.20
C GLU A 504 7.32 -34.45 7.24
N THR A 505 7.03 -33.57 6.29
CA THR A 505 8.07 -32.99 5.42
C THR A 505 9.01 -32.06 6.18
N LEU A 506 8.51 -31.23 7.11
CA LEU A 506 9.37 -30.39 7.95
C LEU A 506 10.33 -31.23 8.82
N ALA A 507 9.94 -32.44 9.22
CA ALA A 507 10.83 -33.34 9.93
C ALA A 507 12.06 -33.75 9.11
N LYS A 508 11.98 -33.78 7.76
CA LYS A 508 13.12 -34.05 6.86
C LYS A 508 14.21 -32.97 6.96
N TYR A 509 13.86 -31.76 7.39
CA TYR A 509 14.79 -30.64 7.51
C TYR A 509 15.45 -30.55 8.89
N ARG A 510 14.97 -31.31 9.89
CA ARG A 510 15.53 -31.28 11.24
C ARG A 510 16.93 -31.89 11.25
N GLY A 511 17.94 -31.08 11.56
CA GLY A 511 19.34 -31.49 11.57
C GLY A 511 20.04 -31.40 10.20
N GLU A 512 19.28 -31.28 9.11
CA GLU A 512 19.81 -31.05 7.76
C GLU A 512 20.03 -29.55 7.46
N VAL A 513 19.25 -28.67 8.11
CA VAL A 513 19.40 -27.20 7.98
C VAL A 513 19.66 -26.56 9.34
N GLU A 514 20.31 -25.38 9.35
CA GLU A 514 20.55 -24.62 10.58
C GLU A 514 19.23 -24.14 11.20
N LYS A 515 18.29 -23.69 10.35
CA LYS A 515 16.95 -23.27 10.75
C LYS A 515 15.98 -23.32 9.57
N TYR A 516 14.74 -23.68 9.84
CA TYR A 516 13.63 -23.47 8.90
C TYR A 516 12.68 -22.39 9.41
N TYR A 517 12.02 -21.73 8.46
CA TYR A 517 10.98 -20.73 8.70
C TYR A 517 9.71 -21.13 7.94
N THR A 518 8.56 -20.66 8.40
CA THR A 518 7.27 -20.90 7.74
C THR A 518 6.52 -19.59 7.58
N THR A 519 5.51 -19.53 6.73
CA THR A 519 4.63 -18.35 6.59
C THR A 519 3.25 -18.55 7.23
N ASP A 520 3.10 -19.44 8.22
CA ASP A 520 1.81 -19.72 8.85
C ASP A 520 1.76 -19.45 10.36
N ARG A 521 0.54 -19.52 10.91
CA ARG A 521 0.27 -19.47 12.36
C ARG A 521 0.18 -20.85 13.02
N TYR A 522 0.26 -21.94 12.26
CA TYR A 522 -0.13 -23.30 12.70
C TYR A 522 1.09 -24.18 13.03
N THR A 523 2.24 -23.83 12.48
CA THR A 523 3.54 -24.44 12.80
C THR A 523 4.12 -23.84 14.08
N GLU A 524 5.11 -24.51 14.65
CA GLU A 524 5.79 -24.07 15.88
C GLU A 524 6.42 -22.67 15.73
N SER A 525 6.85 -22.29 14.52
CA SER A 525 7.45 -20.99 14.22
C SER A 525 6.46 -19.82 14.30
N LYS A 526 5.17 -20.02 13.96
CA LYS A 526 4.10 -19.00 13.99
C LYS A 526 4.45 -17.68 13.27
N ASP A 527 5.25 -17.79 12.22
CA ASP A 527 5.79 -16.68 11.45
C ASP A 527 4.78 -16.29 10.36
N MET A 528 4.29 -15.04 10.35
CA MET A 528 3.29 -14.55 9.38
C MET A 528 3.91 -14.04 8.07
N ALA A 529 5.20 -13.78 8.04
CA ALA A 529 5.96 -13.40 6.86
C ALA A 529 7.44 -13.58 7.16
N VAL A 530 8.22 -13.94 6.14
CA VAL A 530 9.67 -14.09 6.27
C VAL A 530 10.32 -13.11 5.30
N ILE A 531 11.15 -12.22 5.84
CA ILE A 531 11.92 -11.24 5.08
C ILE A 531 13.37 -11.64 5.16
N ILE A 532 13.99 -11.85 4.00
CA ILE A 532 15.42 -12.06 3.88
C ILE A 532 16.01 -10.86 3.17
N THR A 533 16.93 -10.16 3.84
CA THR A 533 17.72 -9.09 3.21
C THR A 533 19.15 -9.56 3.01
N SER A 534 19.80 -9.12 1.94
CA SER A 534 21.18 -9.50 1.64
C SER A 534 21.97 -8.31 1.11
N ASP A 535 23.21 -8.19 1.57
CA ASP A 535 24.17 -7.25 0.99
C ASP A 535 25.00 -7.90 -0.12
N GLY A 536 24.91 -9.22 -0.31
CA GLY A 536 25.68 -10.03 -1.26
C GLY A 536 26.94 -10.68 -0.67
N LYS A 537 27.18 -10.49 0.63
CA LYS A 537 28.18 -11.24 1.44
C LYS A 537 27.51 -11.88 2.64
N ARG A 538 26.55 -11.20 3.26
CA ARG A 538 25.75 -11.66 4.38
C ARG A 538 24.27 -11.50 4.04
N TYR A 539 23.47 -12.31 4.71
CA TYR A 539 22.03 -12.18 4.71
C TYR A 539 21.48 -12.14 6.13
N TRP A 540 20.36 -11.43 6.28
CA TRP A 540 19.63 -11.24 7.52
C TRP A 540 18.22 -11.75 7.33
N ILE A 541 17.74 -12.56 8.27
CA ILE A 541 16.39 -13.10 8.24
C ILE A 541 15.58 -12.52 9.39
N GLU A 542 14.44 -11.92 9.05
CA GLU A 542 13.45 -11.38 9.98
C GLU A 542 12.14 -12.12 9.75
N SER A 543 11.51 -12.59 10.83
CA SER A 543 10.18 -13.19 10.78
C SER A 543 9.17 -12.35 11.57
N MET A 544 7.97 -12.19 11.00
CA MET A 544 6.89 -11.41 11.63
C MET A 544 6.00 -12.32 12.47
N ARG A 545 6.13 -12.33 13.79
CA ARG A 545 5.27 -13.15 14.67
C ARG A 545 4.02 -12.41 15.15
N SER A 546 2.93 -13.16 15.36
CA SER A 546 1.62 -12.66 15.82
C SER A 546 1.59 -12.03 17.23
N ARG A 547 2.67 -12.11 18.02
CA ARG A 547 2.76 -11.49 19.37
C ARG A 547 4.10 -10.77 19.54
N SER A 548 4.07 -9.44 19.41
CA SER A 548 4.97 -8.33 19.84
C SER A 548 6.48 -8.49 20.10
N ARG A 549 7.09 -9.67 20.00
CA ARG A 549 8.55 -9.85 20.03
C ARG A 549 9.06 -9.88 18.60
N HIS A 550 9.68 -8.79 18.16
CA HIS A 550 10.61 -8.87 17.03
C HIS A 550 11.76 -9.78 17.48
N GLU A 551 11.94 -10.94 16.83
CA GLU A 551 13.18 -11.71 17.01
C GLU A 551 14.35 -10.87 16.47
N ARG A 552 15.51 -10.96 17.14
CA ARG A 552 16.73 -10.34 16.59
C ARG A 552 17.03 -11.00 15.24
N PRO A 553 17.38 -10.24 14.19
CA PRO A 553 17.66 -10.80 12.88
C PRO A 553 18.75 -11.88 12.98
N LEU A 554 18.50 -13.05 12.38
CA LEU A 554 19.54 -14.08 12.24
C LEU A 554 20.53 -13.60 11.18
N VAL A 555 21.82 -13.53 11.51
CA VAL A 555 22.87 -13.05 10.60
C VAL A 555 23.76 -14.20 10.19
N LEU A 556 23.78 -14.51 8.88
CA LEU A 556 24.58 -15.58 8.32
C LEU A 556 25.51 -15.03 7.22
N LYS A 557 26.73 -15.58 7.13
CA LYS A 557 27.65 -15.32 6.01
C LYS A 557 27.22 -16.18 4.81
N GLY A 558 27.29 -15.64 3.59
CA GLY A 558 27.09 -16.41 2.36
C GLY A 558 28.16 -17.47 2.17
N SER A 559 27.90 -18.44 1.29
CA SER A 559 28.81 -19.53 0.96
C SER A 559 30.02 -19.12 0.14
#